data_AF-A0A6N2CIR8-F1
#
_entry.id   AF-A0A6N2CIR8-F1
#
_cell.length_a   1.000
_cell.length_b   1.000
_cell.length_c   1.000
_cell.angle_alpha   90.00
_cell.angle_beta   90.00
_cell.angle_gamma   90.00
#
_symmetry.space_group_name_H-M   'P 1'
#
loop_
_entity.id
_entity.type
_entity.pdbx_description
1 polymer ?
#
loop_
_entity_poly.entity_id
_entity_poly.type
_entity_poly.pdbx_seq_one_letter_code
_entity_poly.pdbx_strand_id
1 'polypeptide(L)'
;EILGIRAEWILLTNNPDKVAAMERNGLTVARSEAIEFEPGPFNQFYLKSKMESGHVLEQTETGNLPQVQLPEAVVPFKPHRLKQAERFIYMASYLLPIRPIDGEIVVTYNAMQAMLGERTLDDFMKGTDAPILGYESLRGNRLLIKLDVAALQRAEAADPNHPLKALRFLPYWFRVHVYYDIVTGDDLVVLTHGKPESYESPIVRVQSESILNRFPVKVDDNKVKYQRAVQHIVHYGAGAIVLVYQDGRGAGFGAFSIDRMLLERGKTRTSSESYRRLGVPFDQRDYTCVFEVLKSHLPSRNIQMVMNSPNSMVQKSEYAHALNASGLNVVNWIFLESEL
;
A
#
# COMPACT_ATOMS: atom_id res chain seq x y z
N GLU A 1 33.95 8.75 12.65
CA GLU A 1 34.95 9.77 12.24
C GLU A 1 34.32 10.95 11.49
N ILE A 2 33.64 10.72 10.35
CA ILE A 2 33.00 11.78 9.53
C ILE A 2 32.08 12.72 10.33
N LEU A 3 31.30 12.18 11.26
CA LEU A 3 30.36 12.95 12.08
C LEU A 3 30.97 13.48 13.39
N GLY A 4 32.22 13.11 13.72
CA GLY A 4 32.87 13.52 14.98
C GLY A 4 32.22 13.03 16.28
N ILE A 5 31.21 12.16 16.21
CA ILE A 5 30.46 11.69 17.38
C ILE A 5 31.30 10.71 18.21
N ARG A 6 31.44 10.99 19.51
CA ARG A 6 32.16 10.16 20.51
C ARG A 6 31.29 9.74 21.71
N ALA A 7 30.01 10.11 21.70
CA ALA A 7 29.08 9.74 22.76
C ALA A 7 28.79 8.24 22.76
N GLU A 8 28.36 7.71 23.91
CA GLU A 8 27.82 6.36 23.98
C GLU A 8 26.46 6.29 23.28
N TRP A 9 26.18 5.15 22.65
CA TRP A 9 25.00 4.96 21.84
C TRP A 9 23.87 4.32 22.65
N ILE A 10 22.68 4.92 22.57
CA ILE A 10 21.44 4.25 22.97
C ILE A 10 20.83 3.66 21.70
N LEU A 11 20.78 2.33 21.61
CA LEU A 11 20.34 1.65 20.39
C LEU A 11 18.85 1.31 20.48
N LEU A 12 18.03 1.87 19.58
CA LEU A 12 16.60 1.54 19.50
C LEU A 12 16.42 0.21 18.75
N THR A 13 16.48 -0.92 19.46
CA THR A 13 16.35 -2.25 18.84
C THR A 13 15.93 -3.35 19.82
N ASN A 14 15.18 -4.31 19.28
CA ASN A 14 14.80 -5.56 19.97
C ASN A 14 15.67 -6.74 19.53
N ASN A 15 16.66 -6.50 18.65
CA ASN A 15 17.53 -7.55 18.11
C ASN A 15 18.91 -7.47 18.79
N PRO A 16 19.25 -8.45 19.67
CA PRO A 16 20.52 -8.46 20.38
C PRO A 16 21.74 -8.57 19.46
N ASP A 17 21.62 -9.19 18.28
CA ASP A 17 22.72 -9.30 17.32
C ASP A 17 23.18 -7.93 16.81
N LYS A 18 22.28 -6.94 16.75
CA LYS A 18 22.63 -5.57 16.36
C LYS A 18 23.46 -4.87 17.44
N VAL A 19 23.13 -5.10 18.71
CA VAL A 19 23.93 -4.60 19.85
C VAL A 19 25.33 -5.22 19.79
N ALA A 20 25.41 -6.54 19.72
CA ALA A 20 26.67 -7.27 19.64
C ALA A 20 27.50 -6.89 18.38
N ALA A 21 26.84 -6.59 17.26
CA ALA A 21 27.53 -6.09 16.07
C ALA A 21 28.13 -4.70 16.28
N MET A 22 27.44 -3.78 16.95
CA MET A 22 27.99 -2.45 17.25
C MET A 22 29.19 -2.54 18.20
N GLU A 23 29.07 -3.32 19.27
CA GLU A 23 30.15 -3.52 20.25
C GLU A 23 31.39 -4.14 19.61
N ARG A 24 31.22 -5.17 18.76
CA ARG A 24 32.33 -5.80 18.01
C ARG A 24 33.04 -4.83 17.06
N ASN A 25 32.37 -3.77 16.61
CA ASN A 25 32.97 -2.72 15.78
C ASN A 25 33.53 -1.54 16.61
N GLY A 26 33.69 -1.73 17.91
CA GLY A 26 34.30 -0.73 18.81
C GLY A 26 33.40 0.47 19.12
N LEU A 27 32.09 0.34 18.91
CA LEU A 27 31.11 1.37 19.27
C LEU A 27 30.57 1.09 20.67
N THR A 28 30.72 2.04 21.60
CA THR A 28 30.21 1.92 22.96
C THR A 28 28.70 2.05 22.98
N VAL A 29 27.99 0.97 23.31
CA VAL A 29 26.53 0.97 23.48
C VAL A 29 26.20 1.12 24.98
N ALA A 30 25.56 2.22 25.37
CA ALA A 30 25.16 2.48 26.75
C ALA A 30 24.02 1.54 27.19
N ARG A 31 23.02 1.37 26.32
CA ARG A 31 21.88 0.46 26.49
C ARG A 31 21.14 0.28 25.16
N SER A 32 20.25 -0.72 25.10
CA SER A 32 19.21 -0.81 24.09
C SER A 32 17.85 -0.36 24.64
N GLU A 33 17.08 0.35 23.84
CA GLU A 33 15.67 0.66 24.13
C GLU A 33 14.76 -0.12 23.18
N ALA A 34 13.77 -0.78 23.76
CA ALA A 34 12.83 -1.59 23.00
C ALA A 34 11.89 -0.70 22.19
N ILE A 35 11.62 -1.09 20.95
CA ILE A 35 10.58 -0.51 20.10
C ILE A 35 9.49 -1.56 19.96
N GLU A 36 8.51 -1.53 20.85
CA GLU A 36 7.36 -2.44 20.84
C GLU A 36 6.05 -1.68 20.65
N PHE A 37 5.06 -2.39 20.13
CA PHE A 37 3.69 -1.91 19.98
C PHE A 37 2.76 -3.06 20.31
N GLU A 38 1.56 -2.73 20.78
CA GLU A 38 0.55 -3.74 21.12
C GLU A 38 0.23 -4.63 19.89
N PRO A 39 0.28 -5.96 20.03
CA PRO A 39 -0.15 -6.88 18.99
C PRO A 39 -1.60 -6.66 18.55
N GLY A 40 -1.82 -6.75 17.24
CA GLY A 40 -3.14 -6.84 16.65
C GLY A 40 -3.34 -8.18 15.93
N PRO A 41 -4.56 -8.47 15.43
CA PRO A 41 -4.89 -9.76 14.84
C PRO A 41 -3.97 -10.20 13.68
N PHE A 42 -3.39 -9.23 12.97
CA PHE A 42 -2.59 -9.47 11.75
C PHE A 42 -1.08 -9.61 11.98
N ASN A 43 -0.55 -9.21 13.15
CA ASN A 43 0.89 -9.21 13.40
C ASN A 43 1.33 -10.15 14.53
N GLN A 44 0.39 -10.73 15.28
CA GLN A 44 0.67 -11.62 16.41
C GLN A 44 1.57 -12.81 16.01
N PHE A 45 1.25 -13.49 14.89
CA PHE A 45 2.07 -14.60 14.39
C PHE A 45 3.51 -14.18 14.06
N TYR A 46 3.67 -13.01 13.43
CA TYR A 46 4.99 -12.46 13.08
C TYR A 46 5.81 -12.11 14.33
N LEU A 47 5.19 -11.47 15.33
CA LEU A 47 5.84 -11.13 16.59
C LEU A 47 6.26 -12.39 17.35
N LYS A 48 5.42 -13.43 17.38
CA LYS A 48 5.75 -14.73 17.96
C LYS A 48 6.94 -15.39 17.27
N SER A 49 6.96 -15.42 15.93
CA SER A 49 8.10 -15.95 15.17
C SER A 49 9.41 -15.17 15.42
N LYS A 50 9.32 -13.86 15.68
CA LYS A 50 10.48 -13.05 16.08
C LYS A 50 11.03 -13.42 17.45
N MET A 51 10.17 -13.68 18.42
CA MET A 51 10.60 -14.19 19.73
C MET A 51 11.28 -15.55 19.60
N GLU A 52 10.67 -16.47 18.87
CA GLU A 52 11.21 -17.82 18.65
C GLU A 52 12.58 -17.79 17.94
N SER A 53 12.87 -16.75 17.15
CA SER A 53 14.17 -16.51 16.52
C SER A 53 15.15 -15.69 17.37
N GLY A 54 14.84 -15.47 18.65
CA GLY A 54 15.77 -14.87 19.62
C GLY A 54 15.65 -13.35 19.81
N HIS A 55 14.59 -12.71 19.30
CA HIS A 55 14.32 -11.29 19.61
C HIS A 55 13.75 -11.14 21.02
N VAL A 56 14.17 -10.09 21.72
CA VAL A 56 13.63 -9.74 23.04
C VAL A 56 12.36 -8.92 22.84
N LEU A 57 11.20 -9.53 23.05
CA LEU A 57 9.89 -8.88 23.00
C LEU A 57 9.10 -9.20 24.27
N GLU A 58 8.57 -8.18 24.94
CA GLU A 58 7.79 -8.33 26.18
C GLU A 58 6.27 -8.34 25.93
N GLN A 59 5.79 -7.69 24.86
CA GLN A 59 4.38 -7.49 24.54
C GLN A 59 3.92 -8.35 23.35
N THR A 60 3.75 -9.65 23.54
CA THR A 60 3.38 -10.56 22.43
C THR A 60 2.04 -11.26 22.57
N GLU A 61 1.42 -11.18 23.74
CA GLU A 61 0.11 -11.75 24.02
C GLU A 61 -0.82 -10.71 24.67
N THR A 62 -1.80 -10.24 23.91
CA THR A 62 -2.87 -9.38 24.44
C THR A 62 -4.23 -9.96 24.07
N GLY A 63 -4.90 -10.57 25.06
CA GLY A 63 -6.34 -10.89 25.04
C GLY A 63 -6.84 -11.81 23.92
N ASN A 64 -8.15 -12.08 23.96
CA ASN A 64 -8.88 -12.79 22.89
C ASN A 64 -8.99 -11.88 21.65
N LEU A 65 -7.92 -11.76 20.87
CA LEU A 65 -7.98 -11.13 19.54
C LEU A 65 -8.83 -11.99 18.59
N PRO A 66 -9.64 -11.38 17.71
CA PRO A 66 -10.39 -12.14 16.72
C PRO A 66 -9.43 -12.89 15.80
N GLN A 67 -9.74 -14.16 15.51
CA GLN A 67 -8.96 -14.94 14.56
C GLN A 67 -9.14 -14.36 13.15
N VAL A 68 -8.03 -14.03 12.49
CA VAL A 68 -8.05 -13.53 11.11
C VAL A 68 -8.35 -14.67 10.16
N GLN A 69 -9.50 -14.60 9.50
CA GLN A 69 -9.83 -15.52 8.41
C GLN A 69 -9.32 -14.95 7.09
N LEU A 70 -8.47 -15.71 6.41
CA LEU A 70 -8.01 -15.36 5.07
C LEU A 70 -9.15 -15.58 4.05
N PRO A 71 -9.33 -14.68 3.06
CA PRO A 71 -10.32 -14.87 2.00
C PRO A 71 -10.01 -16.08 1.10
N GLU A 72 -8.74 -16.48 1.03
CA GLU A 72 -8.29 -17.66 0.29
C GLU A 72 -6.97 -18.18 0.84
N ALA A 73 -6.66 -19.45 0.57
CA ALA A 73 -5.41 -20.06 0.97
C ALA A 73 -4.21 -19.44 0.23
N VAL A 74 -3.08 -19.31 0.94
CA VAL A 74 -1.78 -18.94 0.34
C VAL A 74 -0.95 -20.20 0.20
N VAL A 75 -0.65 -20.57 -1.05
CA VAL A 75 0.11 -21.78 -1.38
C VAL A 75 1.52 -21.37 -1.84
N PRO A 76 2.59 -21.73 -1.09
CA PRO A 76 3.96 -21.50 -1.53
C PRO A 76 4.26 -22.22 -2.85
N PHE A 77 5.07 -21.61 -3.69
CA PHE A 77 5.52 -22.20 -4.95
C PHE A 77 7.00 -21.93 -5.18
N LYS A 78 7.63 -22.75 -6.03
CA LYS A 78 9.02 -22.54 -6.44
C LYS A 78 9.10 -21.34 -7.40
N PRO A 79 10.05 -20.41 -7.21
CA PRO A 79 10.26 -19.32 -8.15
C PRO A 79 10.43 -19.81 -9.58
N HIS A 80 9.76 -19.15 -10.53
CA HIS A 80 9.75 -19.56 -11.94
C HIS A 80 9.60 -18.36 -12.86
N ARG A 81 10.08 -18.50 -14.09
CA ARG A 81 9.95 -17.47 -15.14
C ARG A 81 8.49 -17.24 -15.52
N LEU A 82 8.13 -15.99 -15.78
CA LEU A 82 6.84 -15.65 -16.35
C LEU A 82 6.87 -15.88 -17.87
N LYS A 83 6.06 -16.79 -18.40
CA LYS A 83 6.11 -17.17 -19.83
C LYS A 83 5.86 -15.98 -20.76
N GLN A 84 4.99 -15.06 -20.38
CA GLN A 84 4.68 -13.88 -21.19
C GLN A 84 5.65 -12.71 -20.97
N ALA A 85 6.58 -12.81 -20.01
CA ALA A 85 7.55 -11.78 -19.70
C ALA A 85 8.82 -12.44 -19.13
N GLU A 86 9.64 -13.06 -19.99
CA GLU A 86 10.75 -13.93 -19.57
C GLU A 86 11.85 -13.19 -18.78
N ARG A 87 11.85 -11.85 -18.83
CA ARG A 87 12.66 -10.95 -17.99
C ARG A 87 12.38 -11.12 -16.49
N PHE A 88 11.20 -11.62 -16.12
CA PHE A 88 10.77 -11.67 -14.73
C PHE A 88 10.75 -13.10 -14.18
N ILE A 89 11.26 -13.23 -12.96
CA ILE A 89 11.10 -14.42 -12.13
C ILE A 89 10.00 -14.11 -11.12
N TYR A 90 8.90 -14.88 -11.15
CA TYR A 90 7.84 -14.76 -10.16
C TYR A 90 8.29 -15.42 -8.86
N MET A 91 8.52 -14.61 -7.83
CA MET A 91 9.20 -15.01 -6.60
C MET A 91 8.24 -15.45 -5.51
N ALA A 92 7.18 -14.67 -5.27
CA ALA A 92 6.28 -14.89 -4.14
C ALA A 92 4.89 -14.31 -4.38
N SER A 93 3.88 -14.91 -3.72
CA SER A 93 2.56 -14.32 -3.58
C SER A 93 1.92 -14.64 -2.25
N TYR A 94 1.34 -13.61 -1.63
CA TYR A 94 0.69 -13.70 -0.33
C TYR A 94 -0.40 -12.63 -0.20
N LEU A 95 -1.18 -12.66 0.86
CA LEU A 95 -2.24 -11.69 1.12
C LEU A 95 -1.74 -10.61 2.08
N LEU A 96 -1.92 -9.35 1.69
CA LEU A 96 -1.64 -8.15 2.45
C LEU A 96 -2.95 -7.55 2.98
N PRO A 97 -3.13 -7.48 4.31
CA PRO A 97 -4.25 -6.75 4.90
C PRO A 97 -3.95 -5.25 4.91
N ILE A 98 -4.66 -4.47 4.10
CA ILE A 98 -4.60 -3.01 4.10
C ILE A 98 -5.70 -2.48 5.02
N ARG A 99 -5.37 -1.52 5.91
CA ARG A 99 -6.38 -0.90 6.78
C ARG A 99 -7.38 -0.09 5.94
N PRO A 100 -8.68 -0.12 6.28
CA PRO A 100 -9.66 0.81 5.73
C PRO A 100 -9.21 2.27 5.77
N ILE A 101 -9.49 3.00 4.70
CA ILE A 101 -9.08 4.40 4.52
C ILE A 101 -10.26 5.29 4.86
N ASP A 102 -10.02 6.36 5.62
CA ASP A 102 -11.05 7.32 6.04
C ASP A 102 -12.29 6.69 6.70
N GLY A 103 -12.14 5.54 7.37
CA GLY A 103 -13.27 4.84 7.99
C GLY A 103 -14.26 4.21 7.00
N GLU A 104 -13.91 4.09 5.72
CA GLU A 104 -14.75 3.45 4.70
C GLU A 104 -14.54 1.95 4.70
N ILE A 105 -15.57 1.16 4.99
CA ILE A 105 -15.47 -0.30 5.07
C ILE A 105 -16.39 -0.92 4.04
N VAL A 106 -15.87 -1.88 3.27
CA VAL A 106 -16.67 -2.63 2.31
C VAL A 106 -16.96 -4.02 2.86
N VAL A 107 -18.25 -4.37 2.94
CA VAL A 107 -18.74 -5.66 3.41
C VAL A 107 -19.79 -6.21 2.45
N THR A 108 -20.02 -7.52 2.45
CA THR A 108 -21.17 -8.08 1.71
C THR A 108 -22.45 -7.86 2.50
N TYR A 109 -23.59 -7.76 1.81
CA TYR A 109 -24.89 -7.63 2.47
C TYR A 109 -25.14 -8.78 3.46
N ASN A 110 -24.82 -10.02 3.05
CA ASN A 110 -25.00 -11.21 3.89
C ASN A 110 -24.13 -11.17 5.15
N ALA A 111 -22.87 -10.74 5.03
CA ALA A 111 -21.99 -10.60 6.20
C ALA A 111 -22.50 -9.51 7.14
N MET A 112 -22.99 -8.40 6.59
CA MET A 112 -23.57 -7.33 7.40
C MET A 112 -24.83 -7.80 8.14
N GLN A 113 -25.73 -8.50 7.46
CA GLN A 113 -26.95 -9.05 8.07
C GLN A 113 -26.61 -10.05 9.18
N ALA A 114 -25.61 -10.91 8.96
CA ALA A 114 -25.14 -11.85 9.99
C ALA A 114 -24.57 -11.13 11.23
N MET A 115 -23.93 -9.96 11.07
CA MET A 115 -23.44 -9.15 12.19
C MET A 115 -24.55 -8.42 12.95
N LEU A 116 -25.57 -7.92 12.24
CA LEU A 116 -26.64 -7.12 12.85
C LEU A 116 -27.72 -7.96 13.53
N GLY A 117 -27.96 -9.18 13.05
CA GLY A 117 -29.06 -10.03 13.49
C GLY A 117 -30.41 -9.41 13.12
N GLU A 118 -31.24 -9.12 14.13
CA GLU A 118 -32.56 -8.48 13.94
C GLU A 118 -32.50 -6.94 13.83
N ARG A 119 -31.34 -6.33 14.11
CA ARG A 119 -31.15 -4.88 14.06
C ARG A 119 -30.91 -4.39 12.63
N THR A 120 -31.13 -3.11 12.41
CA THR A 120 -30.88 -2.44 11.13
C THR A 120 -29.68 -1.51 11.20
N LEU A 121 -29.09 -1.17 10.05
CA LEU A 121 -28.02 -0.16 9.96
C LEU A 121 -28.47 1.19 10.54
N ASP A 122 -29.73 1.57 10.30
CA ASP A 122 -30.31 2.83 10.76
C ASP A 122 -30.35 2.93 12.29
N ASP A 123 -30.37 1.82 13.01
CA ASP A 123 -30.30 1.82 14.47
C ASP A 123 -28.93 2.31 14.99
N PHE A 124 -27.87 2.12 14.21
CA PHE A 124 -26.51 2.55 14.53
C PHE A 124 -26.14 3.91 13.94
N MET A 125 -27.09 4.59 13.30
CA MET A 125 -26.94 5.95 12.74
C MET A 125 -27.63 7.02 13.60
N LYS A 126 -28.36 6.61 14.64
CA LYS A 126 -29.14 7.52 15.50
C LYS A 126 -28.29 8.07 16.65
N GLY A 127 -28.46 9.36 16.93
CA GLY A 127 -27.83 10.04 18.07
C GLY A 127 -26.53 10.77 17.72
N THR A 128 -25.98 11.49 18.69
CA THR A 128 -24.77 12.31 18.51
C THR A 128 -23.46 11.52 18.55
N ASP A 129 -23.50 10.26 18.98
CA ASP A 129 -22.34 9.35 19.08
C ASP A 129 -22.55 8.08 18.23
N ALA A 130 -23.21 8.25 17.08
CA ALA A 130 -23.54 7.16 16.18
C ALA A 130 -22.27 6.58 15.51
N PRO A 131 -21.98 5.28 15.64
CA PRO A 131 -20.78 4.67 15.05
C PRO A 131 -20.82 4.59 13.51
N ILE A 132 -22.01 4.64 12.90
CA ILE A 132 -22.18 4.66 11.45
C ILE A 132 -22.60 6.07 11.01
N LEU A 133 -21.80 6.66 10.12
CA LEU A 133 -22.06 7.98 9.51
C LEU A 133 -22.94 7.89 8.25
N GLY A 134 -22.88 6.75 7.55
CA GLY A 134 -23.68 6.51 6.35
C GLY A 134 -23.31 5.19 5.67
N TYR A 135 -24.13 4.77 4.72
CA TYR A 135 -23.83 3.61 3.88
C TYR A 135 -24.35 3.78 2.45
N GLU A 136 -23.72 3.07 1.51
CA GLU A 136 -24.07 3.05 0.09
C GLU A 136 -24.03 1.62 -0.44
N SER A 137 -24.93 1.30 -1.39
CA SER A 137 -24.90 0.01 -2.09
C SER A 137 -23.89 0.03 -3.24
N LEU A 138 -22.99 -0.96 -3.25
CA LEU A 138 -22.01 -1.17 -4.29
C LEU A 138 -22.36 -2.38 -5.16
N ARG A 139 -21.74 -2.47 -6.35
CA ARG A 139 -21.85 -3.64 -7.23
C ARG A 139 -21.48 -4.95 -6.51
N GLY A 140 -22.13 -6.04 -6.91
CA GLY A 140 -21.83 -7.39 -6.42
C GLY A 140 -22.37 -7.69 -5.01
N ASN A 141 -23.53 -7.12 -4.63
CA ASN A 141 -24.15 -7.30 -3.32
C ASN A 141 -23.24 -6.88 -2.14
N ARG A 142 -22.54 -5.76 -2.33
CA ARG A 142 -21.62 -5.17 -1.35
C ARG A 142 -22.18 -3.85 -0.84
N LEU A 143 -21.80 -3.49 0.38
CA LEU A 143 -22.14 -2.25 1.04
C LEU A 143 -20.86 -1.51 1.39
N LEU A 144 -20.81 -0.22 1.07
CA LEU A 144 -19.84 0.72 1.61
C LEU A 144 -20.42 1.31 2.89
N ILE A 145 -19.70 1.24 3.99
CA ILE A 145 -20.11 1.78 5.29
C ILE A 145 -19.08 2.82 5.71
N LYS A 146 -19.53 4.04 6.02
CA LYS A 146 -18.68 5.08 6.59
C LYS A 146 -18.80 5.03 8.11
N LEU A 147 -17.68 4.75 8.78
CA LEU A 147 -17.63 4.66 10.24
C LEU A 147 -17.01 5.92 10.87
N ASP A 148 -17.55 6.30 12.02
CA ASP A 148 -16.80 7.06 13.01
C ASP A 148 -16.06 6.07 13.91
N VAL A 149 -14.76 5.92 13.67
CA VAL A 149 -13.90 4.98 14.39
C VAL A 149 -13.84 5.31 15.89
N ALA A 150 -13.87 6.60 16.25
CA ALA A 150 -13.78 7.02 17.65
C ALA A 150 -15.10 6.75 18.38
N ALA A 151 -16.25 7.01 17.74
CA ALA A 151 -17.57 6.66 18.27
C ALA A 151 -17.72 5.14 18.45
N LEU A 152 -17.28 4.35 17.45
CA LEU A 152 -17.29 2.90 17.55
C LEU A 152 -16.43 2.40 18.71
N GLN A 153 -15.24 2.97 18.93
CA GLN A 153 -14.39 2.60 20.08
C GLN A 153 -15.05 2.90 21.42
N ARG A 154 -15.78 4.03 21.55
CA ARG A 154 -16.56 4.34 22.75
C ARG A 154 -17.70 3.34 22.96
N ALA A 155 -18.41 2.98 21.89
CA ALA A 155 -19.47 1.97 21.94
C ALA A 155 -18.93 0.58 22.32
N GLU A 156 -17.76 0.18 21.79
CA GLU A 156 -17.06 -1.06 22.16
C GLU A 156 -16.65 -1.09 23.64
N ALA A 157 -16.28 0.06 24.21
CA ALA A 157 -15.93 0.17 25.63
C ALA A 157 -17.16 0.02 26.55
N ALA A 158 -18.33 0.47 26.08
CA ALA A 158 -19.60 0.32 26.81
C ALA A 158 -20.22 -1.08 26.67
N ASP A 159 -20.09 -1.70 25.49
CA ASP A 159 -20.56 -3.06 25.21
C ASP A 159 -19.42 -3.89 24.54
N PRO A 160 -18.72 -4.75 25.30
CA PRO A 160 -17.65 -5.59 24.75
C PRO A 160 -18.09 -6.54 23.62
N ASN A 161 -19.39 -6.84 23.51
CA ASN A 161 -20.02 -7.68 22.50
C ASN A 161 -20.72 -6.87 21.40
N HIS A 162 -20.39 -5.58 21.27
CA HIS A 162 -20.98 -4.70 20.27
C HIS A 162 -20.88 -5.32 18.86
N PRO A 163 -22.00 -5.43 18.10
CA PRO A 163 -22.06 -6.16 16.82
C PRO A 163 -21.09 -5.60 15.76
N LEU A 164 -20.83 -4.29 15.80
CA LEU A 164 -19.97 -3.61 14.84
C LEU A 164 -18.47 -3.70 15.19
N LYS A 165 -18.10 -4.30 16.34
CA LYS A 165 -16.70 -4.43 16.76
C LYS A 165 -15.83 -5.10 15.70
N ALA A 166 -16.40 -6.09 15.00
CA ALA A 166 -15.69 -6.81 13.94
C ALA A 166 -15.31 -5.89 12.77
N LEU A 167 -16.13 -4.88 12.45
CA LEU A 167 -15.89 -3.96 11.34
C LEU A 167 -14.55 -3.23 11.48
N ARG A 168 -14.18 -2.82 12.70
CA ARG A 168 -12.90 -2.14 12.97
C ARG A 168 -11.68 -2.95 12.58
N PHE A 169 -11.79 -4.27 12.55
CA PHE A 169 -10.70 -5.19 12.22
C PHE A 169 -10.75 -5.70 10.78
N LEU A 170 -11.80 -5.38 10.00
CA LEU A 170 -11.90 -5.82 8.61
C LEU A 170 -10.87 -5.08 7.74
N PRO A 171 -9.93 -5.80 7.10
CA PRO A 171 -8.98 -5.18 6.19
C PRO A 171 -9.55 -5.18 4.76
N TYR A 172 -8.98 -4.34 3.91
CA TYR A 172 -8.99 -4.59 2.48
C TYR A 172 -7.93 -5.64 2.17
N TRP A 173 -8.36 -6.80 1.69
CA TRP A 173 -7.43 -7.83 1.25
C TRP A 173 -6.90 -7.52 -0.15
N PHE A 174 -5.59 -7.35 -0.25
CA PHE A 174 -4.88 -7.31 -1.52
C PHE A 174 -3.96 -8.53 -1.61
N ARG A 175 -3.86 -9.14 -2.77
CA ARG A 175 -2.84 -10.14 -3.05
C ARG A 175 -1.60 -9.46 -3.58
N VAL A 176 -0.47 -9.72 -2.95
CA VAL A 176 0.85 -9.29 -3.38
C VAL A 176 1.40 -10.30 -4.36
N HIS A 177 2.02 -9.81 -5.42
CA HIS A 177 2.80 -10.58 -6.39
C HIS A 177 4.16 -9.90 -6.51
N VAL A 178 5.23 -10.65 -6.23
CA VAL A 178 6.61 -10.13 -6.28
C VAL A 178 7.34 -10.77 -7.45
N TYR A 179 7.89 -9.93 -8.32
CA TYR A 179 8.66 -10.32 -9.49
C TYR A 179 10.07 -9.78 -9.39
N TYR A 180 11.08 -10.63 -9.54
CA TYR A 180 12.46 -10.19 -9.65
C TYR A 180 12.79 -9.91 -11.12
N ASP A 181 13.21 -8.69 -11.41
CA ASP A 181 13.65 -8.26 -12.73
C ASP A 181 15.13 -8.59 -12.92
N ILE A 182 15.44 -9.54 -13.81
CA ILE A 182 16.82 -9.98 -14.03
C ILE A 182 17.69 -8.93 -14.75
N VAL A 183 17.07 -7.92 -15.38
CA VAL A 183 17.78 -6.88 -16.14
C VAL A 183 18.21 -5.74 -15.21
N THR A 184 17.32 -5.29 -14.32
CA THR A 184 17.63 -4.20 -13.39
C THR A 184 18.17 -4.69 -12.06
N GLY A 185 17.87 -5.94 -11.68
CA GLY A 185 18.15 -6.48 -10.35
C GLY A 185 17.17 -6.01 -9.27
N ASP A 186 16.09 -5.32 -9.66
CA ASP A 186 15.09 -4.79 -8.74
C ASP A 186 13.84 -5.69 -8.67
N ASP A 187 13.09 -5.54 -7.58
CA ASP A 187 11.76 -6.16 -7.46
C ASP A 187 10.68 -5.25 -8.08
N LEU A 188 9.79 -5.86 -8.85
CA LEU A 188 8.53 -5.29 -9.29
C LEU A 188 7.38 -5.93 -8.49
N VAL A 189 6.54 -5.09 -7.86
CA VAL A 189 5.45 -5.55 -7.02
C VAL A 189 4.11 -5.19 -7.63
N VAL A 190 3.23 -6.18 -7.78
CA VAL A 190 1.83 -5.98 -8.20
C VAL A 190 0.92 -6.35 -7.05
N LEU A 191 0.02 -5.44 -6.68
CA LEU A 191 -1.07 -5.69 -5.75
C LEU A 191 -2.34 -5.93 -6.56
N THR A 192 -3.06 -7.02 -6.33
CA THR A 192 -4.38 -7.27 -6.94
C THR A 192 -5.45 -7.33 -5.86
N HIS A 193 -6.65 -6.84 -6.17
CA HIS A 193 -7.82 -6.92 -5.31
C HIS A 193 -8.96 -7.55 -6.07
N GLY A 194 -9.73 -8.39 -5.38
CA GLY A 194 -10.86 -9.12 -5.96
C GLY A 194 -10.45 -10.12 -7.05
N LYS A 195 -11.47 -10.71 -7.68
CA LYS A 195 -11.33 -11.61 -8.83
C LYS A 195 -12.29 -11.13 -9.91
N PRO A 196 -11.84 -10.25 -10.81
CA PRO A 196 -12.71 -9.74 -11.86
C PRO A 196 -13.09 -10.84 -12.84
N GLU A 197 -14.35 -10.82 -13.28
CA GLU A 197 -14.83 -11.70 -14.35
C GLU A 197 -14.24 -11.27 -15.71
N SER A 198 -14.29 -12.15 -16.71
CA SER A 198 -13.69 -11.93 -18.04
C SER A 198 -14.25 -10.72 -18.80
N TYR A 199 -15.49 -10.30 -18.50
CA TYR A 199 -16.13 -9.14 -19.11
C TYR A 199 -15.90 -7.84 -18.34
N GLU A 200 -15.31 -7.91 -17.13
CA GLU A 200 -15.11 -6.74 -16.29
C GLU A 200 -13.86 -5.95 -16.70
N SER A 201 -13.89 -4.66 -16.37
CA SER A 201 -12.78 -3.73 -16.63
C SER A 201 -12.20 -3.27 -15.30
N PRO A 202 -11.27 -4.05 -14.71
CA PRO A 202 -10.70 -3.74 -13.39
C PRO A 202 -10.03 -2.35 -13.36
N ILE A 203 -10.03 -1.74 -12.18
CA ILE A 203 -9.37 -0.45 -11.96
C ILE A 203 -7.88 -0.68 -11.76
N VAL A 204 -7.06 0.07 -12.51
CA VAL A 204 -5.61 -0.10 -12.54
C VAL A 204 -4.91 1.20 -12.16
N ARG A 205 -3.84 1.09 -11.35
CA ARG A 205 -2.96 2.19 -11.00
C ARG A 205 -1.49 1.81 -11.15
N VAL A 206 -0.71 2.60 -11.87
CA VAL A 206 0.75 2.56 -11.78
C VAL A 206 1.19 3.60 -10.76
N GLN A 207 1.63 3.14 -9.59
CA GLN A 207 2.00 3.98 -8.47
C GLN A 207 3.53 4.11 -8.40
N SER A 208 3.99 5.35 -8.44
CA SER A 208 5.41 5.66 -8.24
C SER A 208 5.70 5.79 -6.75
N GLU A 209 6.66 5.02 -6.26
CA GLU A 209 7.12 5.11 -4.88
C GLU A 209 8.37 5.97 -4.77
N SER A 210 8.51 6.65 -3.64
CA SER A 210 9.68 7.43 -3.28
C SER A 210 10.07 7.14 -1.84
N ILE A 211 11.36 7.13 -1.55
CA ILE A 211 11.85 7.04 -0.17
C ILE A 211 11.26 8.14 0.73
N LEU A 212 10.90 9.30 0.16
CA LEU A 212 10.34 10.41 0.92
C LEU A 212 8.92 10.18 1.42
N ASN A 213 8.19 9.21 0.82
CA ASN A 213 6.86 8.82 1.29
C ASN A 213 6.89 8.22 2.71
N ARG A 214 8.08 7.86 3.23
CA ARG A 214 8.26 7.36 4.61
C ARG A 214 8.24 8.46 5.67
N PHE A 215 8.39 9.72 5.27
CA PHE A 215 8.42 10.85 6.19
C PHE A 215 7.08 11.59 6.20
N PRO A 216 6.67 12.20 7.32
CA PRO A 216 5.54 13.13 7.37
C PRO A 216 5.91 14.44 6.68
N VAL A 217 6.01 14.40 5.35
CA VAL A 217 6.33 15.56 4.52
C VAL A 217 5.13 16.51 4.50
N LYS A 218 5.37 17.82 4.51
CA LYS A 218 4.30 18.83 4.48
C LYS A 218 3.41 18.79 3.23
N VAL A 219 3.84 18.06 2.20
CA VAL A 219 3.11 17.90 0.92
C VAL A 219 2.76 16.42 0.79
N ASP A 220 1.60 16.04 1.33
CA ASP A 220 1.13 14.64 1.42
C ASP A 220 0.52 14.09 0.11
N ASP A 221 0.78 14.74 -1.02
CA ASP A 221 0.06 14.52 -2.27
C ASP A 221 0.11 13.06 -2.77
N ASN A 222 1.29 12.42 -2.77
CA ASN A 222 1.42 11.04 -3.25
C ASN A 222 0.73 10.00 -2.34
N LYS A 223 0.74 10.22 -1.03
CA LYS A 223 0.11 9.31 -0.06
C LYS A 223 -1.40 9.37 -0.18
N VAL A 224 -1.96 10.58 -0.28
CA VAL A 224 -3.40 10.80 -0.50
C VAL A 224 -3.82 10.19 -1.85
N LYS A 225 -3.03 10.39 -2.90
CA LYS A 225 -3.28 9.78 -4.22
C LYS A 225 -3.28 8.25 -4.18
N TYR A 226 -2.34 7.64 -3.46
CA TYR A 226 -2.33 6.19 -3.27
C TYR A 226 -3.58 5.70 -2.53
N GLN A 227 -3.95 6.39 -1.43
CA GLN A 227 -5.12 6.07 -0.64
C GLN A 227 -6.42 6.12 -1.48
N ARG A 228 -6.59 7.17 -2.29
CA ARG A 228 -7.72 7.29 -3.22
C ARG A 228 -7.74 6.18 -4.26
N ALA A 229 -6.59 5.82 -4.84
CA ALA A 229 -6.51 4.72 -5.79
C ALA A 229 -6.94 3.38 -5.16
N VAL A 230 -6.55 3.13 -3.90
CA VAL A 230 -7.00 1.95 -3.13
C VAL A 230 -8.51 1.98 -2.92
N GLN A 231 -9.09 3.12 -2.50
CA GLN A 231 -10.54 3.29 -2.34
C GLN A 231 -11.30 2.99 -3.64
N HIS A 232 -10.89 3.59 -4.77
CA HIS A 232 -11.48 3.34 -6.08
C HIS A 232 -11.49 1.84 -6.41
N ILE A 233 -10.34 1.16 -6.26
CA ILE A 233 -10.21 -0.28 -6.51
C ILE A 233 -11.11 -1.11 -5.61
N VAL A 234 -11.19 -0.80 -4.32
CA VAL A 234 -11.99 -1.54 -3.33
C VAL A 234 -13.49 -1.30 -3.53
N HIS A 235 -13.90 -0.07 -3.81
CA HIS A 235 -15.30 0.28 -4.10
C HIS A 235 -15.76 -0.41 -5.39
N TYR A 236 -14.93 -0.41 -6.43
CA TYR A 236 -15.20 -1.22 -7.62
C TYR A 236 -15.16 -2.72 -7.32
N GLY A 237 -14.29 -3.18 -6.42
CA GLY A 237 -14.20 -4.58 -5.99
C GLY A 237 -13.27 -5.45 -6.81
N ALA A 238 -12.62 -4.88 -7.81
CA ALA A 238 -11.58 -5.55 -8.57
C ALA A 238 -10.56 -4.56 -9.16
N GLY A 239 -9.28 -4.85 -9.02
CA GLY A 239 -8.26 -3.96 -9.54
C GLY A 239 -6.83 -4.40 -9.31
N ALA A 240 -5.89 -3.63 -9.83
CA ALA A 240 -4.46 -3.86 -9.67
C ALA A 240 -3.68 -2.55 -9.46
N ILE A 241 -2.67 -2.60 -8.61
CA ILE A 241 -1.70 -1.53 -8.41
C ILE A 241 -0.31 -2.07 -8.71
N VAL A 242 0.43 -1.46 -9.63
CA VAL A 242 1.85 -1.77 -9.83
C VAL A 242 2.68 -0.73 -9.09
N LEU A 243 3.56 -1.18 -8.19
CA LEU A 243 4.47 -0.32 -7.44
C LEU A 243 5.80 -0.20 -8.18
N VAL A 244 6.20 1.04 -8.47
CA VAL A 244 7.44 1.36 -9.17
C VAL A 244 8.38 2.11 -8.23
N TYR A 245 9.40 1.43 -7.72
CA TYR A 245 10.38 1.95 -6.74
C TYR A 245 11.52 2.77 -7.38
N GLN A 246 11.18 3.60 -8.37
CA GLN A 246 12.15 4.37 -9.14
C GLN A 246 12.06 5.85 -8.80
N ASP A 247 12.77 6.24 -7.74
CA ASP A 247 12.93 7.64 -7.34
C ASP A 247 13.46 8.50 -8.49
N GLY A 248 13.07 9.77 -8.49
CA GLY A 248 13.51 10.71 -9.52
C GLY A 248 13.12 10.31 -10.94
N ARG A 249 11.95 9.69 -11.12
CA ARG A 249 11.47 9.23 -12.44
C ARG A 249 12.48 8.32 -13.15
N GLY A 250 13.13 7.42 -12.40
CA GLY A 250 14.15 6.51 -12.93
C GLY A 250 15.57 7.06 -12.95
N ALA A 251 15.77 8.37 -12.73
CA ALA A 251 17.12 8.95 -12.63
C ALA A 251 17.77 8.75 -11.24
N GLY A 252 17.06 8.12 -10.31
CA GLY A 252 17.53 7.81 -8.97
C GLY A 252 17.32 8.93 -7.96
N PHE A 253 17.51 8.58 -6.67
CA PHE A 253 17.27 9.51 -5.56
C PHE A 253 18.22 10.71 -5.55
N GLY A 254 19.44 10.56 -6.08
CA GLY A 254 20.39 11.67 -6.23
C GLY A 254 19.87 12.76 -7.16
N ALA A 255 19.39 12.40 -8.36
CA ALA A 255 18.80 13.35 -9.30
C ALA A 255 17.55 14.04 -8.71
N PHE A 256 16.71 13.28 -8.00
CA PHE A 256 15.56 13.82 -7.28
C PHE A 256 15.95 14.82 -6.18
N SER A 257 17.03 14.54 -5.45
CA SER A 257 17.54 15.42 -4.40
C SER A 257 18.11 16.72 -4.98
N ILE A 258 18.84 16.64 -6.10
CA ILE A 258 19.36 17.84 -6.78
C ILE A 258 18.20 18.68 -7.35
N ASP A 259 17.18 18.05 -7.94
CA ASP A 259 15.97 18.74 -8.40
C ASP A 259 15.35 19.59 -7.28
N ARG A 260 15.11 18.98 -6.12
CA ARG A 260 14.60 19.70 -4.94
C ARG A 260 15.51 20.84 -4.50
N MET A 261 16.81 20.58 -4.41
CA MET A 261 17.79 21.60 -4.01
C MET A 261 17.78 22.81 -4.97
N LEU A 262 17.65 22.58 -6.28
CA LEU A 262 17.60 23.64 -7.28
C LEU A 262 16.28 24.43 -7.21
N LEU A 263 15.15 23.74 -7.05
CA LEU A 263 13.83 24.37 -6.92
C LEU A 263 13.73 25.22 -5.65
N GLU A 264 14.15 24.68 -4.49
CA GLU A 264 14.12 25.40 -3.21
C GLU A 264 15.00 26.65 -3.21
N ARG A 265 16.12 26.62 -3.96
CA ARG A 265 17.00 27.77 -4.13
C ARG A 265 16.56 28.72 -5.26
N GLY A 266 15.41 28.46 -5.90
CA GLY A 266 14.91 29.24 -7.03
C GLY A 266 15.84 29.23 -8.24
N LYS A 267 16.75 28.25 -8.34
CA LYS A 267 17.70 28.12 -9.45
C LYS A 267 17.03 27.60 -10.71
N THR A 268 15.93 26.87 -10.57
CA THR A 268 15.05 26.37 -11.64
C THR A 268 13.61 26.66 -11.27
N ARG A 269 12.71 26.75 -12.27
CA ARG A 269 11.27 26.99 -12.05
C ARG A 269 10.44 25.70 -12.07
N THR A 270 10.94 24.66 -12.73
CA THR A 270 10.25 23.38 -12.89
C THR A 270 11.22 22.22 -12.78
N SER A 271 10.70 21.04 -12.39
CA SER A 271 11.50 19.82 -12.39
C SER A 271 12.07 19.49 -13.77
N SER A 272 11.32 19.73 -14.85
CA SER A 272 11.81 19.50 -16.22
C SER A 272 13.04 20.35 -16.55
N GLU A 273 13.13 21.57 -16.02
CA GLU A 273 14.33 22.41 -16.15
C GLU A 273 15.51 21.84 -15.34
N SER A 274 15.27 21.39 -14.10
CA SER A 274 16.30 20.77 -13.27
C SER A 274 16.90 19.52 -13.91
N TYR A 275 16.06 18.62 -14.43
CA TYR A 275 16.50 17.38 -15.08
C TYR A 275 17.29 17.66 -16.36
N ARG A 276 16.88 18.68 -17.13
CA ARG A 276 17.63 19.13 -18.30
C ARG A 276 19.02 19.63 -17.92
N ARG A 277 19.16 20.38 -16.81
CA ARG A 277 20.47 20.83 -16.30
C ARG A 277 21.35 19.68 -15.82
N LEU A 278 20.73 18.61 -15.31
CA LEU A 278 21.42 17.39 -14.91
C LEU A 278 21.85 16.52 -16.11
N GLY A 279 21.42 16.86 -17.33
CA GLY A 279 21.74 16.08 -18.54
C GLY A 279 21.00 14.74 -18.62
N VAL A 280 19.87 14.61 -17.92
CA VAL A 280 19.06 13.39 -17.91
C VAL A 280 17.66 13.63 -18.51
N PRO A 281 17.08 12.64 -19.21
CA PRO A 281 15.68 12.68 -19.61
C PRO A 281 14.74 12.93 -18.42
N PHE A 282 13.58 13.52 -18.71
CA PHE A 282 12.60 13.84 -17.68
C PHE A 282 12.01 12.59 -17.02
N ASP A 283 11.77 11.52 -17.78
CA ASP A 283 11.30 10.23 -17.26
C ASP A 283 12.08 9.11 -17.95
N GLN A 284 12.75 8.26 -17.16
CA GLN A 284 13.56 7.13 -17.63
C GLN A 284 12.97 5.78 -17.21
N ARG A 285 11.75 5.78 -16.65
CA ARG A 285 11.14 4.55 -16.15
C ARG A 285 10.72 3.67 -17.32
N ASP A 286 10.97 2.38 -17.15
CA ASP A 286 10.53 1.38 -18.11
C ASP A 286 9.07 1.00 -17.84
N TYR A 287 8.14 1.71 -18.47
CA TYR A 287 6.72 1.40 -18.36
C TYR A 287 6.30 0.20 -19.22
N THR A 288 7.11 -0.18 -20.21
CA THR A 288 6.80 -1.33 -21.07
C THR A 288 6.77 -2.60 -20.24
N CYS A 289 7.77 -2.79 -19.38
CA CYS A 289 7.83 -3.96 -18.50
C CYS A 289 6.70 -3.95 -17.44
N VAL A 290 6.34 -2.77 -16.93
CA VAL A 290 5.21 -2.57 -16.00
C VAL A 290 3.91 -3.07 -16.62
N PHE A 291 3.60 -2.64 -17.84
CA PHE A 291 2.38 -3.08 -18.53
C PHE A 291 2.44 -4.54 -18.97
N GLU A 292 3.62 -5.07 -19.27
CA GLU A 292 3.81 -6.48 -19.60
C GLU A 292 3.42 -7.41 -18.45
N VAL A 293 3.94 -7.14 -17.24
CA VAL A 293 3.60 -7.91 -16.03
C VAL A 293 2.16 -7.68 -15.63
N LEU A 294 1.68 -6.44 -15.67
CA LEU A 294 0.28 -6.12 -15.34
C LEU A 294 -0.70 -6.91 -16.21
N LYS A 295 -0.45 -7.05 -17.52
CA LYS A 295 -1.31 -7.84 -18.43
C LYS A 295 -1.50 -9.29 -17.98
N SER A 296 -0.54 -9.87 -17.27
CA SER A 296 -0.65 -11.25 -16.77
C SER A 296 -1.66 -11.39 -15.63
N HIS A 297 -2.07 -10.29 -14.99
CA HIS A 297 -3.02 -10.25 -13.88
C HIS A 297 -4.42 -9.79 -14.27
N LEU A 298 -4.63 -9.40 -15.52
CA LEU A 298 -5.90 -8.86 -15.99
C LEU A 298 -6.69 -9.94 -16.72
N PRO A 299 -8.00 -10.07 -16.47
CA PRO A 299 -8.82 -11.09 -17.12
C PRO A 299 -9.15 -10.73 -18.58
N SER A 300 -9.08 -9.43 -18.91
CA SER A 300 -9.39 -8.87 -20.21
C SER A 300 -8.39 -7.76 -20.57
N ARG A 301 -8.44 -7.27 -21.81
CA ARG A 301 -7.66 -6.11 -22.24
C ARG A 301 -8.28 -4.78 -21.83
N ASN A 302 -9.54 -4.78 -21.39
CA ASN A 302 -10.24 -3.56 -21.01
C ASN A 302 -9.93 -3.21 -19.56
N ILE A 303 -9.51 -1.98 -19.31
CA ILE A 303 -9.18 -1.48 -17.97
C ILE A 303 -9.75 -0.09 -17.74
N GLN A 304 -9.89 0.27 -16.47
CA GLN A 304 -10.12 1.64 -16.06
C GLN A 304 -8.83 2.17 -15.43
N MET A 305 -8.27 3.26 -15.94
CA MET A 305 -6.94 3.73 -15.54
C MET A 305 -7.04 4.91 -14.57
N VAL A 306 -6.37 4.79 -13.42
CA VAL A 306 -6.26 5.86 -12.42
C VAL A 306 -5.01 6.69 -12.67
N MET A 307 -5.18 7.96 -13.03
CA MET A 307 -4.11 8.94 -13.21
C MET A 307 -4.25 10.12 -12.25
N ASN A 308 -3.18 10.88 -12.06
CA ASN A 308 -3.24 12.08 -11.21
C ASN A 308 -4.10 13.16 -11.88
N SER A 309 -3.77 13.51 -13.12
CA SER A 309 -4.49 14.51 -13.91
C SER A 309 -4.37 14.25 -15.40
N PRO A 310 -5.26 14.85 -16.22
CA PRO A 310 -5.15 14.82 -17.67
C PRO A 310 -3.79 15.34 -18.17
N ASN A 311 -3.28 16.41 -17.54
CA ASN A 311 -1.97 16.99 -17.87
C ASN A 311 -0.81 16.00 -17.65
N SER A 312 -0.93 15.12 -16.64
CA SER A 312 0.09 14.09 -16.38
C SER A 312 0.22 13.10 -17.54
N MET A 313 -0.85 12.85 -18.29
CA MET A 313 -0.83 11.97 -19.47
C MET A 313 -0.05 12.61 -20.62
N VAL A 314 -0.20 13.92 -20.81
CA VAL A 314 0.51 14.68 -21.85
C VAL A 314 2.01 14.78 -21.55
N GLN A 315 2.39 14.94 -20.28
CA GLN A 315 3.79 15.09 -19.87
C GLN A 315 4.60 13.78 -19.86
N LYS A 316 3.94 12.63 -19.87
CA LYS A 316 4.57 11.30 -19.76
C LYS A 316 4.46 10.54 -21.07
N SER A 317 5.20 10.99 -22.09
CA SER A 317 5.24 10.36 -23.42
C SER A 317 5.58 8.87 -23.36
N GLU A 318 6.54 8.50 -22.53
CA GLU A 318 7.03 7.14 -22.34
C GLU A 318 5.94 6.24 -21.77
N TYR A 319 5.16 6.76 -20.83
CA TYR A 319 4.01 6.06 -20.24
C TYR A 319 2.91 5.83 -21.28
N ALA A 320 2.52 6.89 -22.00
CA ALA A 320 1.47 6.81 -23.02
C ALA A 320 1.88 5.87 -24.16
N HIS A 321 3.14 5.93 -24.60
CA HIS A 321 3.67 5.02 -25.61
C HIS A 321 3.64 3.57 -25.14
N ALA A 322 4.14 3.28 -23.94
CA ALA A 322 4.13 1.94 -23.39
C ALA A 322 2.71 1.38 -23.18
N LEU A 323 1.77 2.21 -22.71
CA LEU A 323 0.37 1.84 -22.57
C LEU A 323 -0.26 1.47 -23.91
N ASN A 324 -0.06 2.30 -24.95
CA ASN A 324 -0.58 2.02 -26.29
C ASN A 324 0.05 0.75 -26.89
N ALA A 325 1.36 0.58 -26.75
CA ALA A 325 2.08 -0.61 -27.22
C ALA A 325 1.69 -1.89 -26.46
N SER A 326 1.19 -1.76 -25.22
CA SER A 326 0.82 -2.91 -24.39
C SER A 326 -0.38 -3.68 -24.95
N GLY A 327 -1.24 -3.04 -25.74
CA GLY A 327 -2.51 -3.59 -26.23
C GLY A 327 -3.64 -3.56 -25.19
N LEU A 328 -3.47 -2.84 -24.09
CA LEU A 328 -4.55 -2.55 -23.13
C LEU A 328 -5.46 -1.44 -23.66
N ASN A 329 -6.76 -1.62 -23.51
CA ASN A 329 -7.78 -0.65 -23.88
C ASN A 329 -8.32 0.05 -22.63
N VAL A 330 -8.10 1.35 -22.53
CA VAL A 330 -8.61 2.15 -21.40
C VAL A 330 -10.04 2.58 -21.71
N VAL A 331 -11.01 1.93 -21.08
CA VAL A 331 -12.44 2.24 -21.28
C VAL A 331 -12.92 3.42 -20.44
N ASN A 332 -12.21 3.74 -19.36
CA ASN A 332 -12.51 4.87 -18.49
C ASN A 332 -11.22 5.42 -17.86
N TRP A 333 -11.14 6.74 -17.74
CA TRP A 333 -10.05 7.43 -17.05
C TRP A 333 -10.58 8.02 -15.74
N ILE A 334 -9.91 7.70 -14.63
CA ILE A 334 -10.21 8.23 -13.30
C ILE A 334 -9.07 9.18 -12.93
N PHE A 335 -9.37 10.45 -12.73
CA PHE A 335 -8.38 11.48 -12.39
C PHE A 335 -8.51 11.89 -10.92
N LEU A 336 -7.43 11.74 -10.15
CA LEU A 336 -7.46 11.98 -8.71
C LEU A 336 -7.49 13.47 -8.34
N GLU A 337 -6.88 14.34 -9.16
CA GLU A 337 -6.82 15.79 -8.89
C GLU A 337 -8.17 16.50 -9.15
N SER A 338 -9.12 15.88 -9.84
CA SER A 338 -10.49 16.43 -9.96
C SER A 338 -11.36 16.18 -8.72
N GLU A 339 -10.85 15.39 -7.76
CA GLU A 339 -11.54 15.01 -6.52
C GLU A 339 -10.95 15.72 -5.28
N LEU A 340 -9.90 16.51 -5.47
CA LEU A 340 -9.21 17.35 -4.48
C LEU A 340 -9.65 18.80 -4.63
#